data_AF-A0A235B1J1-F1
#
_entry.id   AF-A0A235B1J1-F1
#
_cell.length_a   1.000
_cell.length_b   1.000
_cell.length_c   1.000
_cell.angle_alpha   90.00
_cell.angle_beta   90.00
_cell.angle_gamma   90.00
#
_symmetry.space_group_name_H-M   'P 1'
#
loop_
_entity.id
_entity.type
_entity.pdbx_description
1 polymer ?
#
loop_
_entity_poly.entity_id
_entity_poly.type
_entity_poly.pdbx_seq_one_letter_code
_entity_poly.pdbx_strand_id
1 'polypeptide(L)'
;MFLGLNKLFFKIWGERMSNKRSEPDSHQPHNTHIIFLAPIGLIFMGGLASLYPRPSGLLGIILLVNLVVSGVWTWIGFRKMLDLRPRWRGVYTITHFDLFFLYGAIFSWRGISERLGSALLMFGLLILAAWVGYRYREAILSEVLAPTKWLTRILYFVATGGGGGAVVGMMVGKMDSDIPLYLVYIVFLLLVMVIHSFWIKIEDPDWDPKPYREKQE
;
A
#
# COMPACT_ATOMS: atom_id res chain seq x y z
N MET A 1 9.96 24.19 3.82
CA MET A 1 9.71 23.74 2.42
C MET A 1 8.54 22.74 2.32
N PHE A 2 8.47 21.68 3.16
CA PHE A 2 7.37 20.69 3.16
C PHE A 2 5.94 21.23 3.42
N LEU A 3 5.79 22.28 4.23
CA LEU A 3 4.47 22.89 4.53
C LEU A 3 3.83 23.61 3.34
N GLY A 4 4.63 24.11 2.39
CA GLY A 4 4.15 24.81 1.20
C GLY A 4 3.54 23.86 0.16
N LEU A 5 4.16 22.68 -0.01
CA LEU A 5 3.67 21.63 -0.93
C LEU A 5 2.33 21.03 -0.46
N ASN A 6 2.15 20.85 0.85
CA ASN A 6 0.89 20.36 1.41
C ASN A 6 -0.26 21.35 1.16
N LYS A 7 -0.07 22.66 1.43
CA LYS A 7 -1.09 23.67 1.17
C LYS A 7 -1.45 23.80 -0.31
N LEU A 8 -0.47 23.74 -1.20
CA LEU A 8 -0.71 23.79 -2.65
C LEU A 8 -1.46 22.54 -3.13
N PHE A 9 -1.10 21.36 -2.61
CA PHE A 9 -1.80 20.11 -2.90
C PHE A 9 -3.27 20.17 -2.45
N PHE A 10 -3.55 20.55 -1.20
CA PHE A 10 -4.91 20.64 -0.68
C PHE A 10 -5.75 21.73 -1.38
N LYS A 11 -5.13 22.82 -1.83
CA LYS A 11 -5.82 23.87 -2.59
C LYS A 11 -6.23 23.39 -3.99
N ILE A 12 -5.27 22.85 -4.76
CA ILE A 12 -5.55 22.28 -6.09
C ILE A 12 -6.57 21.14 -5.99
N TRP A 13 -6.50 20.37 -4.90
CA TRP A 13 -7.44 19.31 -4.59
C TRP A 13 -8.87 19.81 -4.35
N GLY A 14 -9.02 20.80 -3.46
CA GLY A 14 -10.33 21.36 -3.10
C GLY A 14 -11.04 22.00 -4.29
N GLU A 15 -10.30 22.77 -5.10
CA GLU A 15 -10.84 23.41 -6.31
C GLU A 15 -11.32 22.38 -7.35
N ARG A 16 -10.63 21.23 -7.47
CA ARG A 16 -10.96 20.18 -8.45
C ARG A 16 -12.14 19.30 -8.03
N MET A 17 -12.29 19.04 -6.73
CA MET A 17 -13.46 18.32 -6.18
C MET A 17 -14.72 19.19 -6.21
N SER A 18 -14.57 20.51 -6.06
CA SER A 18 -15.67 21.47 -6.18
C SER A 18 -16.27 21.50 -7.60
N ASN A 19 -15.43 21.48 -8.63
CA ASN A 19 -15.87 21.56 -10.03
C ASN A 19 -16.53 20.29 -10.59
N LYS A 20 -16.44 19.14 -9.90
CA LYS A 20 -17.07 17.88 -10.35
C LYS A 20 -18.46 17.63 -9.74
N ARG A 21 -18.93 18.44 -8.79
CA ARG A 21 -20.25 18.26 -8.14
C ARG A 21 -21.43 18.81 -8.97
N SER A 22 -21.18 19.44 -10.11
CA SER A 22 -22.21 20.08 -10.94
C SER A 22 -22.75 19.22 -12.08
N GLU A 23 -22.26 18.00 -12.29
CA GLU A 23 -22.85 17.06 -13.25
C GLU A 23 -23.80 16.09 -12.51
N PRO A 24 -25.12 16.15 -12.78
CA PRO A 24 -26.08 15.22 -12.20
C PRO A 24 -26.11 13.96 -13.06
N ASP A 25 -25.25 12.96 -12.77
CA ASP A 25 -25.48 11.58 -13.20
C ASP A 25 -24.76 10.55 -12.30
N SER A 26 -25.54 10.04 -11.34
CA SER A 26 -25.69 8.66 -10.82
C SER A 26 -24.52 7.69 -10.57
N HIS A 27 -23.26 8.00 -10.84
CA HIS A 27 -22.13 7.15 -10.41
C HIS A 27 -21.23 7.89 -9.43
N GLN A 28 -21.55 7.73 -8.13
CA GLN A 28 -20.70 8.19 -7.05
C GLN A 28 -19.24 7.74 -7.29
N PRO A 29 -18.24 8.64 -7.19
CA PRO A 29 -16.84 8.25 -7.25
C PRO A 29 -16.51 7.41 -6.02
N HIS A 30 -16.59 6.09 -6.18
CA HIS A 30 -16.29 5.12 -5.14
C HIS A 30 -14.79 5.20 -4.80
N ASN A 31 -14.49 5.69 -3.59
CA ASN A 31 -13.22 5.54 -2.87
C ASN A 31 -11.90 5.85 -3.64
N THR A 32 -11.87 6.91 -4.45
CA THR A 32 -10.60 7.32 -5.08
C THR A 32 -9.54 7.82 -4.06
N HIS A 33 -9.94 8.22 -2.84
CA HIS A 33 -9.06 8.79 -1.81
C HIS A 33 -7.86 7.90 -1.40
N ILE A 34 -8.02 6.57 -1.37
CA ILE A 34 -6.95 5.63 -0.96
C ILE A 34 -5.81 5.58 -1.99
N ILE A 35 -6.15 5.73 -3.27
CA ILE A 35 -5.18 5.72 -4.38
C ILE A 35 -4.26 6.95 -4.31
N PHE A 36 -4.70 8.06 -3.70
CA PHE A 36 -3.90 9.28 -3.58
C PHE A 36 -2.89 9.27 -2.43
N LEU A 37 -3.01 8.34 -1.47
CA LEU A 37 -2.05 8.20 -0.38
C LEU A 37 -0.93 7.21 -0.69
N ALA A 38 -1.15 6.25 -1.61
CA ALA A 38 -0.13 5.33 -2.09
C ALA A 38 1.17 6.01 -2.62
N PRO A 39 1.11 7.12 -3.38
CA PRO A 39 2.28 7.93 -3.77
C PRO A 39 3.15 8.38 -2.58
N ILE A 40 2.49 8.88 -1.53
CA ILE A 40 3.15 9.45 -0.36
C ILE A 40 3.80 8.32 0.44
N GLY A 41 3.09 7.20 0.61
CA GLY A 41 3.61 6.00 1.26
C GLY A 41 4.84 5.43 0.54
N LEU A 42 4.81 5.38 -0.80
CA LEU A 42 5.94 4.95 -1.64
C LEU A 42 7.17 5.83 -1.48
N ILE A 43 6.98 7.15 -1.58
CA ILE A 43 8.08 8.12 -1.43
C ILE A 43 8.69 8.01 -0.03
N PHE A 44 7.85 7.85 0.99
CA PHE A 44 8.29 7.70 2.37
C PHE A 44 9.07 6.39 2.59
N MET A 45 8.52 5.24 2.19
CA MET A 45 9.16 3.93 2.37
C MET A 45 10.41 3.77 1.51
N GLY A 46 10.41 4.26 0.27
CA GLY A 46 11.61 4.27 -0.58
C GLY A 46 12.69 5.19 0.00
N GLY A 47 12.30 6.34 0.56
CA GLY A 47 13.19 7.20 1.34
C GLY A 47 13.84 6.45 2.50
N LEU A 48 13.04 5.77 3.33
CA LEU A 48 13.55 4.96 4.45
C LEU A 48 14.47 3.85 3.99
N ALA A 49 14.09 3.08 2.97
CA ALA A 49 14.91 2.00 2.42
C ALA A 49 16.26 2.51 1.87
N SER A 50 16.27 3.70 1.26
CA SER A 50 17.46 4.32 0.68
C SER A 50 18.39 4.97 1.72
N LEU A 51 17.85 5.48 2.82
CA LEU A 51 18.62 6.23 3.83
C LEU A 51 19.00 5.39 5.04
N TYR A 52 18.28 4.30 5.31
CA TYR A 52 18.45 3.52 6.53
C TYR A 52 18.40 1.99 6.31
N PRO A 53 19.29 1.22 6.98
CA PRO A 53 20.56 1.65 7.57
C PRO A 53 21.53 2.16 6.47
N ARG A 54 22.76 2.60 6.78
CA ARG A 54 23.69 3.17 5.77
C ARG A 54 23.88 2.20 4.59
N PRO A 55 23.37 2.49 3.38
CA PRO A 55 23.51 1.58 2.25
C PRO A 55 24.97 1.51 1.80
N SER A 56 25.36 0.37 1.23
CA SER A 56 26.47 0.37 0.28
C SER A 56 26.11 1.39 -0.82
N GLY A 57 27.08 2.22 -1.25
CA GLY A 57 26.80 3.35 -2.15
C GLY A 57 26.00 2.94 -3.39
N LEU A 58 26.27 1.75 -3.93
CA LEU A 58 25.56 1.17 -5.07
C LEU A 58 24.08 0.87 -4.78
N LEU A 59 23.76 0.22 -3.66
CA LEU A 59 22.38 -0.13 -3.31
C LEU A 59 21.54 1.11 -3.01
N GLY A 60 22.15 2.11 -2.35
CA GLY A 60 21.52 3.41 -2.10
C GLY A 60 21.14 4.12 -3.41
N ILE A 61 22.05 4.12 -4.40
CA ILE A 61 21.80 4.69 -5.72
C ILE A 61 20.68 3.92 -6.45
N ILE A 62 20.69 2.59 -6.43
CA ILE A 62 19.64 1.77 -7.06
C ILE A 62 18.27 2.10 -6.46
N LEU A 63 18.17 2.19 -5.13
CA LEU A 63 16.92 2.51 -4.46
C LEU A 63 16.46 3.94 -4.75
N LEU A 64 17.39 4.90 -4.80
CA LEU A 64 17.09 6.29 -5.15
C LEU A 64 16.58 6.42 -6.59
N VAL A 65 17.23 5.77 -7.56
CA VAL A 65 16.78 5.75 -8.95
C VAL A 65 15.40 5.11 -9.05
N ASN A 66 15.19 3.98 -8.38
CA ASN A 66 13.88 3.32 -8.34
C ASN A 66 12.81 4.25 -7.72
N LEU A 67 13.16 5.02 -6.69
CA LEU A 67 12.25 5.97 -6.04
C LEU A 67 11.86 7.10 -6.99
N VAL A 68 12.83 7.65 -7.73
CA VAL A 68 12.59 8.70 -8.72
C VAL A 68 11.69 8.18 -9.84
N VAL A 69 11.99 7.00 -10.39
CA VAL A 69 11.17 6.37 -11.44
C VAL A 69 9.75 6.13 -10.94
N SER A 70 9.60 5.62 -9.72
CA SER A 70 8.31 5.40 -9.08
C SER A 70 7.54 6.71 -8.91
N GLY A 71 8.20 7.77 -8.44
CA GLY A 71 7.61 9.11 -8.30
C GLY A 71 7.14 9.70 -9.63
N VAL A 72 7.94 9.55 -10.70
CA VAL A 72 7.57 9.98 -12.06
C VAL A 72 6.38 9.17 -12.58
N TRP A 73 6.39 7.85 -12.42
CA TRP A 73 5.27 6.99 -12.82
C TRP A 73 3.98 7.35 -12.09
N THR A 74 4.09 7.57 -10.78
CA THR A 74 2.99 8.01 -9.93
C THR A 74 2.43 9.35 -10.40
N TRP A 75 3.31 10.31 -10.69
CA TRP A 75 2.91 11.62 -11.22
C TRP A 75 2.19 11.51 -12.57
N ILE A 76 2.70 10.67 -13.48
CA ILE A 76 2.05 10.42 -14.78
C ILE A 76 0.67 9.81 -14.58
N GLY A 77 0.56 8.78 -13.73
CA GLY A 77 -0.72 8.13 -13.46
C GLY A 77 -1.74 9.08 -12.85
N PHE A 78 -1.33 9.93 -11.92
CA PHE A 78 -2.15 11.00 -11.36
C PHE A 78 -2.58 12.02 -12.43
N ARG A 79 -1.65 12.55 -13.24
CA ARG A 79 -1.95 13.58 -14.24
C ARG A 79 -2.86 13.06 -15.34
N LYS A 80 -2.70 11.80 -15.73
CA LYS A 80 -3.49 11.15 -16.79
C LYS A 80 -4.74 10.42 -16.28
N MET A 81 -4.99 10.43 -14.97
CA MET A 81 -6.09 9.70 -14.32
C MET A 81 -6.16 8.24 -14.78
N LEU A 82 -5.01 7.55 -14.73
CA LEU A 82 -4.90 6.18 -15.21
C LEU A 82 -5.70 5.20 -14.35
N ASP A 83 -5.93 5.52 -13.08
CA ASP A 83 -6.80 4.80 -12.15
C ASP A 83 -8.26 4.74 -12.60
N LEU A 84 -8.73 5.78 -13.29
CA LEU A 84 -10.09 5.83 -13.84
C LEU A 84 -10.25 4.93 -15.07
N ARG A 85 -9.15 4.60 -15.76
CA ARG A 85 -9.19 3.79 -16.98
C ARG A 85 -9.10 2.30 -16.60
N PRO A 86 -10.11 1.46 -16.91
CA PRO A 86 -10.13 0.04 -16.51
C PRO A 86 -8.85 -0.72 -16.88
N ARG A 87 -8.37 -0.53 -18.11
CA ARG A 87 -7.13 -1.14 -18.62
C ARG A 87 -5.86 -0.79 -17.82
N TRP A 88 -5.84 0.35 -17.14
CA TRP A 88 -4.66 0.84 -16.40
C TRP A 88 -4.83 0.75 -14.87
N ARG A 89 -6.05 0.57 -14.37
CA ARG A 89 -6.35 0.49 -12.93
C ARG A 89 -5.59 -0.65 -12.25
N GLY A 90 -5.55 -1.81 -12.87
CA GLY A 90 -4.79 -2.97 -12.39
C GLY A 90 -3.29 -2.70 -12.34
N VAL A 91 -2.71 -2.28 -13.47
CA VAL A 91 -1.27 -1.98 -13.59
C VAL A 91 -0.85 -0.90 -12.60
N TYR A 92 -1.61 0.19 -12.51
CA TYR A 92 -1.33 1.28 -11.59
C TYR A 92 -1.37 0.79 -10.14
N THR A 93 -2.41 0.06 -9.74
CA THR A 93 -2.55 -0.49 -8.39
C THR A 93 -1.40 -1.45 -8.04
N ILE A 94 -1.13 -2.45 -8.88
CA ILE A 94 -0.05 -3.44 -8.69
C ILE A 94 1.28 -2.74 -8.51
N THR A 95 1.66 -1.91 -9.49
CA THR A 95 2.99 -1.31 -9.50
C THR A 95 3.23 -0.50 -8.22
N HIS A 96 2.24 0.24 -7.74
CA HIS A 96 2.46 1.10 -6.57
C HIS A 96 2.49 0.31 -5.25
N PHE A 97 1.60 -0.66 -5.08
CA PHE A 97 1.59 -1.46 -3.87
C PHE A 97 2.76 -2.44 -3.82
N ASP A 98 3.11 -3.09 -4.92
CA ASP A 98 4.24 -4.02 -4.97
C ASP A 98 5.56 -3.30 -4.70
N LEU A 99 5.75 -2.10 -5.24
CA LEU A 99 6.94 -1.30 -4.95
C LEU A 99 6.97 -0.85 -3.48
N PHE A 100 5.83 -0.45 -2.90
CA PHE A 100 5.74 -0.14 -1.47
C PHE A 100 6.16 -1.36 -0.62
N PHE A 101 5.65 -2.53 -0.98
CA PHE A 101 5.96 -3.78 -0.30
C PHE A 101 7.41 -4.22 -0.49
N LEU A 102 7.95 -4.04 -1.70
CA LEU A 102 9.35 -4.31 -2.00
C LEU A 102 10.26 -3.42 -1.14
N TYR A 103 9.96 -2.13 -1.02
CA TYR A 103 10.75 -1.23 -0.17
C TYR A 103 10.69 -1.61 1.31
N GLY A 104 9.53 -2.00 1.84
CA GLY A 104 9.45 -2.45 3.23
C GLY A 104 10.17 -3.78 3.49
N ALA A 105 10.17 -4.69 2.51
CA ALA A 105 10.96 -5.92 2.59
C ALA A 105 12.47 -5.62 2.58
N ILE A 106 12.92 -4.70 1.71
CA ILE A 106 14.31 -4.24 1.66
C ILE A 106 14.70 -3.57 2.98
N PHE A 107 13.88 -2.63 3.49
CA PHE A 107 14.12 -1.97 4.77
C PHE A 107 14.25 -2.98 5.91
N SER A 108 13.34 -3.95 5.99
CA SER A 108 13.33 -4.96 7.04
C SER A 108 14.52 -5.93 6.93
N TRP A 109 14.87 -6.35 5.71
CA TRP A 109 16.05 -7.19 5.45
C TRP A 109 17.34 -6.52 5.93
N ARG A 110 17.45 -5.22 5.66
CA ARG A 110 18.60 -4.42 6.08
C ARG A 110 18.64 -4.15 7.58
N GLY A 111 17.48 -3.99 8.22
CA GLY A 111 17.38 -3.85 9.66
C GLY A 111 17.78 -5.10 10.47
N ILE A 112 17.68 -6.30 9.87
CA ILE A 112 17.96 -7.56 10.60
C ILE A 112 19.43 -7.98 10.51
N SER A 113 19.96 -8.17 9.30
CA SER A 113 21.34 -8.70 9.17
C SER A 113 21.98 -8.59 7.78
N GLU A 114 21.25 -8.11 6.75
CA GLU A 114 21.72 -8.07 5.34
C GLU A 114 22.23 -9.42 4.79
N ARG A 115 21.91 -10.55 5.43
CA ARG A 115 22.31 -11.89 4.96
C ARG A 115 21.46 -12.32 3.76
N LEU A 116 22.05 -13.05 2.82
CA LEU A 116 21.33 -13.58 1.66
C LEU A 116 20.15 -14.49 2.08
N GLY A 117 20.37 -15.34 3.09
CA GLY A 117 19.32 -16.24 3.58
C GLY A 117 18.10 -15.50 4.15
N SER A 118 18.31 -14.39 4.86
CA SER A 118 17.19 -13.57 5.37
C SER A 118 16.51 -12.80 4.23
N ALA A 119 17.25 -12.36 3.20
CA ALA A 119 16.66 -11.79 2.00
C ALA A 119 15.69 -12.79 1.33
N LEU A 120 16.18 -14.00 1.03
CA LEU A 120 15.40 -15.04 0.37
C LEU A 120 14.13 -15.40 1.18
N LEU A 121 14.26 -15.52 2.50
CA LEU A 121 13.12 -15.78 3.37
C LEU A 121 12.10 -14.64 3.31
N MET A 122 12.55 -13.38 3.42
CA MET A 122 11.65 -12.23 3.40
C MET A 122 10.94 -12.12 2.06
N PHE A 123 11.67 -12.07 0.94
CA PHE A 123 11.06 -11.98 -0.38
C PHE A 123 10.19 -13.20 -0.70
N GLY A 124 10.59 -14.41 -0.29
CA GLY A 124 9.78 -15.62 -0.44
C GLY A 124 8.45 -15.53 0.30
N LEU A 125 8.47 -15.08 1.57
CA LEU A 125 7.25 -14.85 2.34
C LEU A 125 6.39 -13.73 1.75
N LEU A 126 7.01 -12.69 1.18
CA LEU A 126 6.29 -11.61 0.51
C LEU A 126 5.52 -12.11 -0.72
N ILE A 127 6.19 -12.89 -1.57
CA ILE A 127 5.57 -13.52 -2.74
C ILE A 127 4.46 -14.47 -2.31
N LEU A 128 4.70 -15.28 -1.27
CA LEU A 128 3.69 -16.19 -0.73
C LEU A 128 2.48 -15.41 -0.20
N ALA A 129 2.69 -14.32 0.54
CA ALA A 129 1.61 -13.47 1.05
C ALA A 129 0.79 -12.84 -0.08
N ALA A 130 1.45 -12.32 -1.13
CA ALA A 130 0.77 -11.80 -2.31
C ALA A 130 -0.06 -12.90 -3.01
N TRP A 131 0.51 -14.09 -3.18
CA TRP A 131 -0.18 -15.24 -3.77
C TRP A 131 -1.39 -15.68 -2.95
N VAL A 132 -1.26 -15.78 -1.62
CA VAL A 132 -2.37 -16.13 -0.71
C VAL A 132 -3.45 -15.04 -0.79
N GLY A 133 -3.06 -13.76 -0.75
CA GLY A 133 -3.98 -12.62 -0.88
C GLY A 133 -4.81 -12.67 -2.15
N TYR A 134 -4.18 -13.01 -3.28
CA TYR A 134 -4.84 -13.18 -4.57
C TYR A 134 -5.71 -14.45 -4.65
N ARG A 135 -5.19 -15.59 -4.18
CA ARG A 135 -5.85 -16.91 -4.27
C ARG A 135 -7.13 -16.97 -3.42
N TYR A 136 -7.11 -16.34 -2.25
CA TYR A 136 -8.22 -16.32 -1.29
C TYR A 136 -8.90 -14.94 -1.20
N ARG A 137 -8.83 -14.15 -2.28
CA ARG A 137 -9.27 -12.76 -2.32
C ARG A 137 -10.71 -12.52 -1.84
N GLU A 138 -11.66 -13.38 -2.23
CA GLU A 138 -13.05 -13.29 -1.79
C GLU A 138 -13.19 -13.45 -0.26
N ALA A 139 -12.59 -14.50 0.30
CA ALA A 139 -12.70 -14.80 1.72
C ALA A 139 -12.04 -13.72 2.58
N ILE A 140 -10.84 -13.27 2.18
CA ILE A 140 -10.10 -12.22 2.89
C ILE A 140 -10.87 -10.91 2.81
N LEU A 141 -11.31 -10.48 1.62
CA LEU A 141 -11.95 -9.18 1.47
C LEU A 141 -13.34 -9.14 2.11
N SER A 142 -14.12 -10.23 2.03
CA SER A 142 -15.40 -10.34 2.76
C SER A 142 -15.20 -10.20 4.26
N GLU A 143 -14.21 -10.87 4.84
CA GLU A 143 -13.94 -10.79 6.28
C GLU A 143 -13.30 -9.45 6.69
N VAL A 144 -12.58 -8.76 5.80
CA VAL A 144 -12.04 -7.42 6.05
C VAL A 144 -13.15 -6.36 6.02
N LEU A 145 -14.06 -6.41 5.04
CA LEU A 145 -15.12 -5.42 4.86
C LEU A 145 -16.33 -5.65 5.78
N ALA A 146 -16.61 -6.90 6.12
CA ALA A 146 -17.63 -7.29 7.09
C ALA A 146 -17.00 -8.09 8.24
N PRO A 147 -16.19 -7.45 9.11
CA PRO A 147 -15.38 -8.16 10.09
C PRO A 147 -16.24 -8.76 11.21
N THR A 148 -16.26 -10.09 11.25
CA THR A 148 -16.95 -10.84 12.30
C THR A 148 -16.05 -11.05 13.52
N LYS A 149 -14.73 -11.11 13.33
CA LYS A 149 -13.74 -11.34 14.39
C LYS A 149 -12.98 -10.06 14.77
N TRP A 150 -12.55 -9.98 16.03
CA TRP A 150 -11.76 -8.84 16.56
C TRP A 150 -10.45 -8.64 15.80
N LEU A 151 -9.77 -9.73 15.43
CA LEU A 151 -8.51 -9.69 14.69
C LEU A 151 -8.70 -9.03 13.32
N THR A 152 -9.81 -9.30 12.63
CA THR A 152 -10.08 -8.70 11.32
C THR A 152 -10.48 -7.24 11.38
N ARG A 153 -11.04 -6.78 12.51
CA ARG A 153 -11.24 -5.34 12.77
C ARG A 153 -9.90 -4.61 12.88
N ILE A 154 -8.91 -5.22 13.53
CA ILE A 154 -7.55 -4.66 13.60
C ILE A 154 -6.94 -4.63 12.20
N LEU A 155 -7.05 -5.71 11.43
CA LEU A 155 -6.56 -5.76 10.05
C LEU A 155 -7.22 -4.70 9.16
N TYR A 156 -8.53 -4.49 9.29
CA TYR A 156 -9.25 -3.42 8.60
C TYR A 156 -8.73 -2.03 8.98
N PHE A 157 -8.54 -1.75 10.27
CA PHE A 157 -7.97 -0.49 10.76
C PHE A 157 -6.54 -0.26 10.24
N VAL A 158 -5.74 -1.33 10.15
CA VAL A 158 -4.37 -1.27 9.62
C VAL A 158 -4.37 -1.07 8.10
N ALA A 159 -5.25 -1.75 7.36
CA ALA A 159 -5.36 -1.68 5.91
C ALA A 159 -5.97 -0.37 5.36
N THR A 160 -6.83 0.31 6.11
CA THR A 160 -7.53 1.54 5.69
C THR A 160 -6.68 2.83 5.79
N GLY A 161 -5.36 2.69 5.96
CA GLY A 161 -4.39 3.78 5.81
C GLY A 161 -4.01 4.50 7.10
N GLY A 162 -4.89 4.55 8.10
CA GLY A 162 -4.57 5.12 9.42
C GLY A 162 -3.60 4.25 10.23
N GLY A 163 -3.83 2.94 10.28
CA GLY A 163 -2.96 2.02 11.04
C GLY A 163 -1.66 1.66 10.32
N GLY A 164 -1.64 1.53 8.99
CA GLY A 164 -0.40 1.27 8.25
C GLY A 164 0.62 2.40 8.40
N GLY A 165 0.19 3.66 8.28
CA GLY A 165 1.05 4.82 8.53
C GLY A 165 1.51 4.95 9.99
N ALA A 166 0.67 4.58 10.96
CA ALA A 166 1.03 4.56 12.38
C ALA A 166 2.01 3.43 12.73
N VAL A 167 1.88 2.26 12.11
CA VAL A 167 2.83 1.13 12.27
C VAL A 167 4.18 1.52 11.69
N VAL A 168 4.22 2.08 10.47
CA VAL A 168 5.47 2.58 9.88
C VAL A 168 6.02 3.76 10.68
N GLY A 169 5.17 4.67 11.18
CA GLY A 169 5.59 5.76 12.06
C GLY A 169 6.18 5.27 13.38
N MET A 170 5.63 4.20 13.97
CA MET A 170 6.24 3.50 15.10
C MET A 170 7.58 2.85 14.73
N MET A 171 7.72 2.25 13.54
CA MET A 171 9.01 1.70 13.08
C MET A 171 10.10 2.77 13.05
N VAL A 172 9.79 3.97 12.55
CA VAL A 172 10.75 5.08 12.45
C VAL A 172 11.00 5.73 13.82
N GLY A 173 9.96 5.88 14.64
CA GLY A 173 10.05 6.55 15.94
C GLY A 173 10.65 5.71 17.07
N LYS A 174 10.72 4.39 16.91
CA LYS A 174 11.16 3.46 17.97
C LYS A 174 12.29 2.51 17.54
N MET A 175 13.20 2.97 16.70
CA MET A 175 14.39 2.19 16.30
C MET A 175 15.32 1.84 17.48
N ASP A 176 15.12 2.47 18.65
CA ASP A 176 15.79 2.15 19.92
C ASP A 176 14.94 1.27 20.87
N SER A 177 13.79 0.75 20.44
CA SER A 177 12.92 -0.09 21.29
C SER A 177 13.06 -1.59 20.99
N ASP A 178 12.83 -2.41 22.01
CA ASP A 178 12.81 -3.89 21.94
C ASP A 178 11.66 -4.47 21.09
N ILE A 179 10.93 -3.64 20.33
CA ILE A 179 9.91 -4.16 19.41
C ILE A 179 10.63 -4.94 18.31
N PRO A 180 10.36 -6.24 18.18
CA PRO A 180 11.08 -7.04 17.23
C PRO A 180 10.66 -6.70 15.79
N LEU A 181 11.63 -6.39 14.94
CA LEU A 181 11.44 -6.13 13.50
C LEU A 181 10.59 -7.21 12.79
N TYR A 182 10.62 -8.46 13.29
CA TYR A 182 9.80 -9.55 12.75
C TYR A 182 8.29 -9.34 12.98
N LEU A 183 7.85 -8.75 14.10
CA LEU A 183 6.42 -8.48 14.33
C LEU A 183 5.92 -7.47 13.31
N VAL A 184 6.74 -6.46 13.02
CA VAL A 184 6.35 -5.47 12.03
C VAL A 184 6.33 -6.05 10.62
N TYR A 185 7.29 -6.93 10.31
CA TYR A 185 7.27 -7.65 9.05
C TYR A 185 6.02 -8.53 8.91
N ILE A 186 5.54 -9.17 9.98
CA ILE A 186 4.29 -9.93 9.97
C ILE A 186 3.09 -9.01 9.64
N VAL A 187 2.99 -7.84 10.28
CA VAL A 187 1.93 -6.85 9.96
C VAL A 187 2.00 -6.44 8.49
N PHE A 188 3.21 -6.28 7.97
CA PHE A 188 3.45 -5.94 6.59
C PHE A 188 2.98 -7.04 5.63
N LEU A 189 3.27 -8.31 5.91
CA LEU A 189 2.77 -9.46 5.14
C LEU A 189 1.24 -9.54 5.16
N LEU A 190 0.60 -9.26 6.30
CA LEU A 190 -0.86 -9.21 6.42
C LEU A 190 -1.44 -8.08 5.56
N LEU A 191 -0.80 -6.91 5.53
CA LEU A 191 -1.18 -5.81 4.63
C LEU A 191 -1.07 -6.21 3.16
N VAL A 192 -0.01 -6.93 2.76
CA VAL A 192 0.16 -7.44 1.39
C VAL A 192 -1.02 -8.32 1.01
N MET A 193 -1.39 -9.26 1.89
CA MET A 193 -2.52 -10.17 1.66
C MET A 193 -3.82 -9.40 1.45
N VAL A 194 -4.11 -8.42 2.32
CA VAL A 194 -5.33 -7.62 2.22
C VAL A 194 -5.33 -6.79 0.94
N ILE A 195 -4.24 -6.11 0.61
CA ILE A 195 -4.16 -5.28 -0.60
C ILE A 195 -4.30 -6.14 -1.87
N HIS A 196 -3.67 -7.30 -1.93
CA HIS A 196 -3.84 -8.21 -3.06
C HIS A 196 -5.25 -8.81 -3.13
N SER A 197 -5.98 -8.89 -2.02
CA SER A 197 -7.39 -9.31 -2.05
C SER A 197 -8.31 -8.28 -2.72
N PHE A 198 -7.94 -7.00 -2.75
CA PHE A 198 -8.68 -5.97 -3.50
C PHE A 198 -8.64 -6.17 -5.03
N TRP A 199 -7.84 -7.12 -5.52
CA TRP A 199 -7.85 -7.49 -6.93
C TRP A 199 -9.23 -7.89 -7.45
N ILE A 200 -10.07 -8.43 -6.57
CA ILE A 200 -11.45 -8.76 -6.95
C ILE A 200 -12.26 -7.55 -7.38
N LYS A 201 -12.04 -6.36 -6.79
CA LYS A 201 -12.70 -5.11 -7.19
C LYS A 201 -12.17 -4.55 -8.51
N ILE A 202 -11.04 -5.08 -9.00
CA ILE A 202 -10.48 -4.74 -10.30
C ILE A 202 -11.04 -5.68 -11.36
N GLU A 203 -11.19 -6.97 -11.04
CA GLU A 203 -11.82 -7.98 -11.91
C GLU A 203 -13.33 -7.77 -12.04
N ASP A 204 -14.00 -7.51 -10.92
CA ASP A 204 -15.43 -7.31 -10.77
C ASP A 204 -15.69 -6.07 -9.89
N PRO A 205 -15.80 -4.87 -10.52
CA PRO A 205 -16.02 -3.62 -9.79
C PRO A 205 -17.29 -3.60 -8.94
N ASP A 206 -18.31 -4.34 -9.38
CA ASP A 206 -19.64 -4.40 -8.75
C ASP A 206 -19.73 -5.50 -7.69
N TRP A 207 -18.65 -6.28 -7.49
CA TRP A 207 -18.57 -7.31 -6.46
C TRP A 207 -18.90 -6.73 -5.08
N ASP A 208 -19.85 -7.32 -4.36
CA ASP A 208 -20.23 -6.87 -3.01
C ASP A 208 -19.88 -7.96 -1.97
N PRO A 209 -19.31 -7.61 -0.80
CA PRO A 209 -18.93 -8.60 0.19
C PRO A 209 -20.18 -9.19 0.83
N LYS A 210 -20.50 -10.44 0.48
CA LYS A 210 -21.38 -11.27 1.31
C LYS A 210 -20.56 -11.88 2.45
N PRO A 211 -21.12 -12.00 3.66
CA PRO A 211 -20.49 -12.77 4.74
C PRO A 211 -20.13 -14.16 4.20
N TYR A 212 -18.87 -14.58 4.34
CA TYR A 212 -18.39 -15.83 3.74
C TYR A 212 -19.21 -17.06 4.18
N ARG A 213 -19.80 -17.01 5.39
CA ARG A 213 -20.68 -18.08 5.91
C ARG A 213 -21.96 -18.27 5.08
N GLU A 214 -22.54 -17.20 4.54
CA GLU A 214 -23.77 -17.27 3.74
C GLU A 214 -23.54 -17.85 2.33
N LYS A 215 -22.28 -17.94 1.87
CA LYS A 215 -21.93 -18.57 0.58
C LYS A 215 -21.70 -20.09 0.68
N GLN A 216 -21.59 -20.62 1.90
CA GLN A 216 -21.33 -22.05 2.13
C GLN A 216 -22.59 -22.84 2.51
N GLU A 217 -23.71 -22.14 2.69
CA GLU A 217 -25.07 -22.69 2.82
C GLU A 217 -25.76 -22.71 1.45
#